data_AF-A0A2P8EUB4-F1
#
_entry.id   AF-A0A2P8EUB4-F1
#
_cell.length_a   1.000
_cell.length_b   1.000
_cell.length_c   1.000
_cell.angle_alpha   90.00
_cell.angle_beta   90.00
_cell.angle_gamma   90.00
#
_symmetry.space_group_name_H-M   'P 1'
#
loop_
_entity.id
_entity.type
_entity.pdbx_description
1 polymer ?
#
loop_
_entity_poly.entity_id
_entity_poly.type
_entity_poly.pdbx_seq_one_letter_code
_entity_poly.pdbx_strand_id
1 'polypeptide(L)'
;MEFYLSSDSKIQDVTERLKACRLGDVVSCSDVALFEVVKAVLIREKLPGLTIQLLDSSDYVLRTVTSRKRVDDVQLDRFTDRQEAVLKALEKVLAHCEKEGIRLIGFSDDLVAIPAHLDNGNGLSAEAVDLDTSGVYRGAESLQD
;
A
#
# COMPACT_ATOMS: atom_id res chain seq x y z
N MET A 1 -1.62 26.90 7.90
CA MET A 1 -1.35 28.31 7.49
C MET A 1 -1.05 28.30 6.01
N GLU A 2 -1.36 29.39 5.31
CA GLU A 2 -1.13 29.50 3.86
C GLU A 2 0.05 30.42 3.57
N PHE A 3 0.89 30.02 2.61
CA PHE A 3 2.08 30.75 2.22
C PHE A 3 2.17 30.87 0.71
N TYR A 4 2.54 32.04 0.21
CA TYR A 4 2.74 32.24 -1.21
C TYR A 4 4.23 32.34 -1.56
N LEU A 5 4.65 31.63 -2.61
CA LEU A 5 6.00 31.71 -3.17
C LEU A 5 5.99 32.57 -4.44
N SER A 6 6.82 33.61 -4.46
CA SER A 6 7.04 34.45 -5.64
C SER A 6 7.79 33.67 -6.72
N SER A 7 7.52 33.99 -8.00
CA SER A 7 8.22 33.41 -9.16
C SER A 7 9.74 33.58 -9.12
N ASP A 8 10.22 34.61 -8.41
CA ASP A 8 11.66 34.92 -8.30
C ASP A 8 12.35 34.15 -7.16
N SER A 9 11.62 33.27 -6.46
CA SER A 9 12.16 32.50 -5.33
C SER A 9 13.24 31.54 -5.79
N LYS A 10 14.42 31.61 -5.16
CA LYS A 10 15.49 30.65 -5.47
C LYS A 10 15.22 29.32 -4.78
N ILE A 11 15.82 28.25 -5.31
CA ILE A 11 15.70 26.89 -4.75
C ILE A 11 16.05 26.85 -3.25
N GLN A 12 17.05 27.64 -2.83
CA GLN A 12 17.45 27.72 -1.42
C GLN A 12 16.34 28.31 -0.55
N ASP A 13 15.76 29.43 -0.98
CA ASP A 13 14.65 30.09 -0.28
C ASP A 13 13.42 29.18 -0.19
N VAL A 14 13.10 28.48 -1.29
CA VAL A 14 12.02 27.47 -1.33
C VAL A 14 12.29 26.35 -0.32
N THR A 15 13.53 25.86 -0.25
CA THR A 15 13.90 24.76 0.65
C THR A 15 13.79 25.19 2.12
N GLU A 16 14.32 26.36 2.45
CA GLU A 16 14.22 26.92 3.80
C GLU A 16 12.77 27.17 4.21
N ARG A 17 11.96 27.69 3.28
CA ARG A 17 10.53 27.92 3.51
C ARG A 17 9.77 26.63 3.78
N LEU A 18 9.97 25.60 2.95
CA LEU A 18 9.30 24.32 3.14
C LEU A 18 9.70 23.64 4.45
N LYS A 19 10.98 23.76 4.87
CA LYS A 19 11.45 23.24 6.16
C LYS A 19 10.86 23.96 7.37
N ALA A 20 10.49 25.23 7.22
CA ALA A 20 9.83 26.01 8.27
C ALA A 20 8.32 25.74 8.37
N CYS A 21 7.72 25.07 7.38
CA CYS A 21 6.30 24.76 7.37
C CYS A 21 5.96 23.64 8.37
N ARG A 22 4.75 23.68 8.89
CA ARG A 22 4.16 22.69 9.80
C ARG A 22 3.18 21.79 9.06
N LEU A 23 2.85 20.67 9.67
CA LEU A 23 1.84 19.75 9.16
C LEU A 23 0.49 20.47 8.98
N GLY A 24 -0.11 20.33 7.80
CA GLY A 24 -1.34 20.99 7.38
C GLY A 24 -1.12 22.36 6.71
N ASP A 25 0.12 22.84 6.60
CA ASP A 25 0.39 24.09 5.88
C ASP A 25 0.23 23.93 4.36
N VAL A 26 -0.23 25.01 3.74
CA VAL A 26 -0.45 25.11 2.29
C VAL A 26 0.55 26.11 1.72
N VAL A 27 1.22 25.72 0.64
CA VAL A 27 2.19 26.56 -0.06
C VAL A 27 1.73 26.74 -1.49
N SER A 28 1.38 27.96 -1.86
CA SER A 28 0.81 28.30 -3.15
C SER A 28 1.85 29.03 -4.02
N CYS A 29 1.82 28.81 -5.32
CA CYS A 29 2.58 29.55 -6.31
C CYS A 29 1.77 29.68 -7.60
N SER A 30 2.05 30.67 -8.44
CA SER A 30 1.36 30.85 -9.73
C SER A 30 2.18 30.41 -10.94
N ASP A 31 3.47 30.13 -10.75
CA ASP A 31 4.36 29.67 -11.81
C ASP A 31 4.48 28.14 -11.85
N VAL A 32 4.37 27.56 -13.04
CA VAL A 32 4.40 26.11 -13.27
C VAL A 32 5.79 25.54 -13.04
N ALA A 33 6.84 26.26 -13.45
CA ALA A 33 8.21 25.79 -13.26
C ALA A 33 8.59 25.77 -11.78
N LEU A 34 8.22 26.82 -11.06
CA LEU A 34 8.35 26.89 -9.61
C LEU A 34 7.58 25.76 -8.93
N PHE A 35 6.33 25.49 -9.33
CA PHE A 35 5.53 24.39 -8.77
C PHE A 35 6.25 23.03 -8.84
N GLU A 36 6.84 22.69 -9.99
CA GLU A 36 7.60 21.45 -10.14
C GLU A 36 8.89 21.45 -9.29
N VAL A 37 9.55 22.61 -9.13
CA VAL A 37 10.70 22.76 -8.22
C VAL A 37 10.27 22.53 -6.77
N VAL A 38 9.19 23.16 -6.30
CA VAL A 38 8.67 22.98 -4.93
C VAL A 38 8.34 21.50 -4.70
N LYS A 39 7.68 20.85 -5.66
CA LYS A 39 7.36 19.43 -5.61
C LYS A 39 8.61 18.54 -5.54
N ALA A 40 9.64 18.84 -6.33
CA ALA A 40 10.90 18.11 -6.29
C ALA A 40 11.61 18.26 -4.93
N VAL A 41 11.63 19.48 -4.36
CA VAL A 41 12.19 19.74 -3.03
C VAL A 41 11.39 19.00 -1.94
N LEU A 42 10.06 19.02 -2.02
CA LEU A 42 9.18 18.30 -1.09
C LEU A 42 9.50 16.81 -1.01
N ILE A 43 9.72 16.19 -2.18
CA ILE A 43 10.09 14.76 -2.29
C ILE A 43 11.51 14.54 -1.76
N ARG A 44 12.48 15.37 -2.19
CA ARG A 44 13.89 15.24 -1.82
C ARG A 44 14.11 15.36 -0.31
N GLU A 45 13.48 16.35 0.32
CA GLU A 45 13.61 16.62 1.75
C GLU A 45 12.66 15.76 2.61
N LYS A 46 11.81 14.93 1.98
CA LYS A 46 10.84 14.05 2.63
C LYS A 46 9.98 14.77 3.66
N LEU A 47 9.35 15.89 3.27
CA LEU A 47 8.52 16.71 4.18
C LEU A 47 7.05 16.26 4.09
N PRO A 48 6.54 15.44 5.04
CA PRO A 48 5.15 14.99 5.01
C PRO A 48 4.19 16.05 5.55
N GLY A 49 2.93 15.96 5.14
CA GLY A 49 1.84 16.77 5.68
C GLY A 49 1.74 18.18 5.10
N LEU A 50 2.49 18.49 4.04
CA LEU A 50 2.41 19.78 3.34
C LEU A 50 1.59 19.67 2.07
N THR A 51 0.80 20.70 1.78
CA THR A 51 0.04 20.83 0.53
C THR A 51 0.68 21.92 -0.32
N ILE A 52 0.92 21.65 -1.59
CA ILE A 52 1.41 22.62 -2.58
C ILE A 52 0.29 22.89 -3.58
N GLN A 53 0.02 24.15 -3.89
CA GLN A 53 -1.00 24.58 -4.84
C GLN A 53 -0.39 25.41 -5.98
N LEU A 54 -0.82 25.14 -7.20
CA LEU A 54 -0.63 26.01 -8.35
C LEU A 54 -1.88 26.84 -8.53
N LEU A 55 -1.75 28.16 -8.50
CA LEU A 55 -2.85 29.11 -8.72
C LEU A 55 -2.81 29.66 -10.16
N ASP A 56 -3.97 30.03 -10.69
CA ASP A 56 -4.06 30.83 -11.90
C ASP A 56 -3.97 32.35 -11.60
N SER A 57 -4.14 33.17 -12.63
CA SER A 57 -4.14 34.64 -12.50
C SER A 57 -5.35 35.21 -11.76
N SER A 58 -6.36 34.39 -11.49
CA SER A 58 -7.58 34.73 -10.74
C SER A 58 -7.59 34.04 -9.36
N ASP A 59 -6.43 33.60 -8.89
CA ASP A 59 -6.21 32.88 -7.61
C ASP A 59 -7.00 31.56 -7.47
N TYR A 60 -7.47 30.97 -8.58
CA TYR A 60 -8.06 29.64 -8.54
C TYR A 60 -6.99 28.56 -8.56
N VAL A 61 -7.22 27.51 -7.78
CA VAL A 61 -6.33 26.35 -7.72
C VAL A 61 -6.43 25.53 -8.99
N LEU A 62 -5.38 25.56 -9.81
CA LEU A 62 -5.23 24.73 -11.00
C LEU A 62 -4.75 23.32 -10.66
N ARG A 63 -3.81 23.19 -9.72
CA ARG A 63 -3.24 21.90 -9.31
C ARG A 63 -2.92 21.89 -7.82
N THR A 64 -3.04 20.72 -7.19
CA THR A 64 -2.66 20.53 -5.79
C THR A 64 -1.90 19.22 -5.63
N VAL A 65 -0.85 19.23 -4.81
CA VAL A 65 -0.12 18.03 -4.38
C VAL A 65 0.05 18.08 -2.88
N THR A 66 -0.45 17.06 -2.18
CA THR A 66 -0.23 16.91 -0.74
C THR A 66 0.77 15.79 -0.48
N SER A 67 1.88 16.11 0.19
CA SER A 67 2.81 15.11 0.70
C SER A 67 2.15 14.36 1.85
N ARG A 68 1.97 13.05 1.72
CA ARG A 68 1.47 12.20 2.81
C ARG A 68 2.63 11.45 3.42
N LYS A 69 2.67 11.36 4.76
CA LYS A 69 3.61 10.48 5.44
C LYS A 69 3.24 9.04 5.06
N ARG A 70 4.22 8.21 4.70
CA ARG A 70 4.04 6.75 4.51
C ARG A 70 3.62 6.01 5.80
N VAL A 71 3.20 6.71 6.85
CA VAL A 71 2.97 6.17 8.19
C VAL A 71 1.56 6.44 8.70
N ASP A 72 0.73 7.22 7.99
CA ASP A 72 -0.70 7.25 8.29
C ASP A 72 -1.42 6.20 7.43
N ASP A 73 -1.00 4.94 7.63
CA ASP A 73 -1.91 3.80 7.58
C ASP A 73 -2.90 4.03 8.73
N VAL A 74 -3.90 4.88 8.49
CA VAL A 74 -5.23 4.57 9.02
C VAL A 74 -5.43 3.11 8.63
N GLN A 75 -5.66 2.22 9.61
CA GLN A 75 -6.07 0.84 9.35
C GLN A 75 -7.21 0.86 8.32
N LEU A 76 -6.85 0.81 7.05
CA LEU A 76 -7.77 0.49 5.99
C LEU A 76 -7.98 -0.99 6.20
N ASP A 77 -9.24 -1.43 6.19
CA ASP A 77 -9.62 -2.85 6.09
C ASP A 77 -9.23 -3.41 4.71
N ARG A 78 -7.98 -3.18 4.29
CA ARG A 78 -7.42 -3.50 2.98
C ARG A 78 -6.00 -3.98 3.17
N PHE A 79 -5.60 -4.92 2.32
CA PHE A 79 -4.23 -5.38 2.25
C PHE A 79 -3.32 -4.26 1.73
N THR A 80 -2.11 -4.18 2.28
CA THR A 80 -1.04 -3.34 1.73
C THR A 80 -0.57 -3.87 0.37
N ASP A 81 0.04 -3.03 -0.47
CA ASP A 81 0.63 -3.45 -1.76
C ASP A 81 1.55 -4.69 -1.63
N ARG A 82 2.29 -4.77 -0.51
CA ARG A 82 3.16 -5.91 -0.22
C ARG A 82 2.36 -7.17 0.08
N GLN A 83 1.29 -7.07 0.86
CA GLN A 83 0.40 -8.19 1.16
C GLN A 83 -0.34 -8.65 -0.11
N GLU A 84 -0.82 -7.73 -0.95
CA GLU A 84 -1.43 -8.08 -2.24
C GLU A 84 -0.46 -8.80 -3.18
N ALA A 85 0.81 -8.40 -3.21
CA ALA A 85 1.83 -9.11 -3.99
C ALA A 85 2.04 -10.55 -3.49
N VAL A 86 1.98 -10.78 -2.18
CA VAL A 86 2.05 -12.12 -1.58
C VAL A 86 0.82 -12.94 -1.95
N LEU A 87 -0.39 -12.36 -1.91
CA LEU A 87 -1.62 -13.04 -2.34
C LEU A 87 -1.53 -13.51 -3.80
N LYS A 88 -1.06 -12.64 -4.71
CA LYS A 88 -0.83 -13.02 -6.12
C LYS A 88 0.20 -14.13 -6.30
N ALA A 89 1.21 -14.19 -5.44
CA ALA A 89 2.18 -15.28 -5.45
C ALA A 89 1.53 -16.58 -4.96
N LEU A 90 0.73 -16.52 -3.90
CA LEU A 90 -0.01 -17.66 -3.36
C LEU A 90 -0.98 -18.23 -4.41
N GLU A 91 -1.75 -17.39 -5.10
CA GLU A 91 -2.64 -17.81 -6.19
C GLU A 91 -1.91 -18.58 -7.30
N LYS A 92 -0.70 -18.15 -7.66
CA LYS A 92 0.13 -18.86 -8.65
C LYS A 92 0.59 -20.23 -8.15
N VAL A 93 0.93 -20.33 -6.87
CA VAL A 93 1.29 -21.61 -6.24
C VAL A 93 0.09 -22.55 -6.24
N LEU A 94 -1.11 -22.08 -5.87
CA LEU A 94 -2.34 -22.86 -5.91
C LEU A 94 -2.67 -23.37 -7.32
N ALA A 95 -2.54 -22.50 -8.33
CA ALA A 95 -2.71 -22.91 -9.72
C ALA A 95 -1.65 -23.94 -10.17
N HIS A 96 -0.46 -23.92 -9.58
CA HIS A 96 0.56 -24.93 -9.85
C HIS A 96 0.23 -26.26 -9.18
N CYS A 97 -0.27 -26.24 -7.93
CA CYS A 97 -0.77 -27.42 -7.24
C CYS A 97 -1.84 -28.13 -8.08
N GLU A 98 -2.82 -27.40 -8.62
CA GLU A 98 -3.86 -27.97 -9.49
C GLU A 98 -3.26 -28.66 -10.74
N LYS A 99 -2.31 -28.01 -11.41
CA LYS A 99 -1.65 -28.56 -12.61
C LYS A 99 -0.85 -29.83 -12.33
N GLU A 100 -0.22 -29.91 -11.15
CA GLU A 100 0.53 -31.08 -10.70
C GLU A 100 -0.37 -32.16 -10.07
N GLY A 101 -1.70 -31.97 -10.09
CA GLY A 101 -2.65 -32.94 -9.54
C GLY A 101 -2.59 -33.02 -8.01
N ILE A 102 -2.32 -31.91 -7.32
CA ILE A 102 -2.36 -31.78 -5.87
C ILE A 102 -3.67 -31.10 -5.48
N ARG A 103 -4.42 -31.72 -4.57
CA ARG A 103 -5.63 -31.16 -3.96
C ARG A 103 -5.33 -30.78 -2.51
N LEU A 104 -5.72 -29.57 -2.13
CA LEU A 104 -5.63 -29.09 -0.76
C LEU A 104 -6.98 -29.27 -0.06
N ILE A 105 -6.96 -29.80 1.15
CA ILE A 105 -8.14 -30.01 1.99
C ILE A 105 -7.92 -29.28 3.31
N GLY A 106 -8.80 -28.33 3.59
CA GLY A 106 -8.83 -27.60 4.87
C GLY A 106 -9.65 -28.34 5.90
N PHE A 107 -9.06 -28.54 7.08
CA PHE A 107 -9.72 -28.92 8.32
C PHE A 107 -9.76 -27.70 9.26
N SER A 108 -10.49 -27.78 10.37
CA SER A 108 -10.74 -26.64 11.26
C SER A 108 -9.45 -25.93 11.72
N ASP A 109 -8.35 -26.67 11.92
CA ASP A 109 -7.07 -26.12 12.35
C ASP A 109 -5.87 -26.48 11.45
N ASP A 110 -6.07 -27.35 10.45
CA ASP A 110 -4.99 -27.90 9.62
C ASP A 110 -5.31 -27.80 8.13
N LEU A 111 -4.27 -27.75 7.31
CA LEU A 111 -4.37 -27.83 5.86
C LEU A 111 -3.53 -29.01 5.38
N VAL A 112 -4.14 -29.93 4.63
CA VAL A 112 -3.43 -31.11 4.11
C VAL A 112 -3.44 -31.13 2.58
N ALA A 113 -2.42 -31.74 1.99
CA ALA A 113 -2.31 -32.00 0.57
C ALA A 113 -2.51 -33.48 0.28
N ILE A 114 -3.31 -33.81 -0.75
CA ILE A 114 -3.49 -35.18 -1.26
C ILE A 114 -3.36 -35.20 -2.79
N PRO A 115 -3.00 -36.34 -3.40
CA PRO A 115 -3.13 -36.52 -4.85
C PRO A 115 -4.60 -36.40 -5.31
N ALA A 116 -4.85 -35.56 -6.32
CA ALA A 116 -6.20 -35.20 -6.77
C ALA A 116 -6.99 -36.36 -7.41
N HIS A 117 -6.32 -37.43 -7.79
CA HIS A 117 -6.92 -38.64 -8.35
C HIS A 117 -7.49 -39.59 -7.28
N LEU A 118 -7.19 -39.34 -5.99
CA LEU A 118 -7.79 -40.09 -4.89
C LEU A 118 -9.16 -39.48 -4.56
N ASP A 119 -10.19 -40.32 -4.55
CA ASP A 119 -11.56 -39.91 -4.27
C ASP A 119 -11.70 -39.49 -2.80
N ASN A 120 -12.45 -38.42 -2.53
CA ASN A 120 -12.68 -37.85 -1.19
C ASN A 120 -13.61 -38.72 -0.32
N GLY A 121 -13.70 -40.03 -0.61
CA GLY A 121 -14.86 -40.85 -0.34
C GLY A 121 -14.88 -41.61 0.97
N ASN A 122 -13.79 -41.70 1.74
CA ASN A 122 -13.82 -42.24 3.11
C ASN A 122 -12.43 -42.20 3.76
N GLY A 123 -12.22 -41.26 4.68
CA GLY A 123 -11.07 -41.25 5.57
C GLY A 123 -9.80 -40.73 4.93
N LEU A 124 -8.99 -40.06 5.75
CA LEU A 124 -7.66 -39.55 5.40
C LEU A 124 -6.90 -40.63 4.62
N SER A 125 -6.57 -40.32 3.36
CA SER A 125 -5.63 -41.15 2.60
C SER A 125 -4.34 -41.25 3.41
N ALA A 126 -3.73 -42.43 3.47
CA ALA A 126 -2.38 -42.59 4.04
C ALA A 126 -1.34 -41.71 3.33
N GLU A 127 -1.68 -41.16 2.16
CA GLU A 127 -0.86 -40.25 1.37
C GLU A 127 -1.16 -38.77 1.65
N ALA A 128 -1.99 -38.45 2.64
CA ALA A 128 -2.18 -37.08 3.09
C ALA A 128 -0.90 -36.54 3.72
N VAL A 129 -0.50 -35.35 3.29
CA VAL A 129 0.67 -34.63 3.81
C VAL A 129 0.20 -33.34 4.47
N ASP A 130 0.50 -33.21 5.77
CA ASP A 130 0.22 -31.98 6.51
C ASP A 130 1.09 -30.83 5.99
N LEU A 131 0.47 -29.68 5.75
CA LEU A 131 1.15 -28.45 5.39
C LEU A 131 1.35 -27.60 6.63
N ASP A 132 2.59 -27.16 6.85
CA ASP A 132 2.88 -26.16 7.88
C ASP A 132 2.24 -24.83 7.49
N THR A 133 1.18 -24.50 8.22
CA THR A 133 0.40 -23.28 8.04
C THR A 133 0.38 -22.41 9.29
N SER A 134 1.34 -22.65 10.20
CA SER A 134 1.42 -22.02 11.51
C SER A 134 1.34 -20.49 11.42
N GLY A 135 0.33 -19.92 12.09
CA GLY A 135 0.12 -18.49 12.19
C GLY A 135 -0.45 -17.81 10.93
N VAL A 136 -0.77 -18.57 9.87
CA VAL A 136 -1.28 -18.01 8.60
C VAL A 136 -2.64 -18.59 8.21
N TYR A 137 -2.88 -19.88 8.44
CA TYR A 137 -4.17 -20.52 8.18
C TYR A 137 -4.98 -20.65 9.48
N ARG A 138 -6.29 -20.45 9.38
CA ARG A 138 -7.29 -20.81 10.40
C ARG A 138 -8.56 -21.22 9.69
N GLY A 139 -9.19 -22.30 10.14
CA GLY A 139 -10.54 -22.65 9.70
C GLY A 139 -11.55 -21.60 10.14
N ALA A 140 -12.56 -21.35 9.32
CA ALA A 140 -13.58 -20.35 9.63
C ALA A 140 -14.37 -20.67 10.91
N GLU A 141 -14.46 -21.95 11.28
CA GLU A 141 -15.19 -22.41 12.47
C GLU A 141 -14.44 -22.12 13.77
N SER A 142 -13.11 -21.97 13.75
CA SER A 142 -12.31 -21.65 14.95
C SER A 142 -12.33 -20.15 15.33
N LEU A 143 -13.13 -19.34 14.65
CA LEU A 143 -13.33 -17.90 14.93
C LEU A 143 -14.57 -17.61 15.79
N GLN A 144 -15.35 -18.63 16.19
CA GLN A 144 -16.62 -18.46 16.93
C GLN A 144 -16.50 -18.58 18.46
N ASP A 145 -15.30 -18.73 19.02
CA ASP A 145 -15.03 -18.74 20.47
C ASP A 145 -14.31 -17.47 20.98
#